data_AF-A0A438IZL0-F1
#
_entry.id   AF-A0A438IZL0-F1
#
_cell.length_a   1.000
_cell.length_b   1.000
_cell.length_c   1.000
_cell.angle_alpha   90.00
_cell.angle_beta   90.00
_cell.angle_gamma   90.00
#
_symmetry.space_group_name_H-M   'P 1'
#
loop_
_entity.id
_entity.type
_entity.pdbx_description
1 polymer ?
#
loop_
_entity_poly.entity_id
_entity_poly.type
_entity_poly.pdbx_seq_one_letter_code
_entity_poly.pdbx_strand_id
1 'polypeptide(L)'
;MSILQETNFQSNINNELNIGSTILSINASNNAWLKGQLVGLGFGKFQDWADLWRPELAGRISMIDSPREVVGAVLKYMGASYNTDNIELQVNGGRNAVQQNLMLLAKQVRCFDSTHYIKALSVGDVWVAVGWSSDVLPAAKRMSNVAVIVPKSGASLWADLWAIPSTSKLERSRQIGGRVRGPSPVIHQWIEFCLQAARAFPFTEEVIPGASPSAIECASVEAPRELTKGKPKLETNLIAGMPPPEILAHCEFLEPLSDATLSDYRGLIAGIQKPSHGLIHGLHRYILSLKEFFQQSYLKR
;
A
#
# COMPACT_ATOMS: atom_id res chain seq x y z
N MET A 1 -7.16 4.76 -20.72
CA MET A 1 -7.44 5.57 -19.52
C MET A 1 -6.20 5.43 -18.64
N SER A 2 -5.33 6.43 -18.66
CA SER A 2 -3.98 6.33 -18.09
C SER A 2 -4.07 6.36 -16.57
N ILE A 3 -3.72 5.24 -15.95
CA ILE A 3 -3.45 5.11 -14.52
C ILE A 3 -2.17 5.92 -14.28
N LEU A 4 -2.28 7.04 -13.56
CA LEU A 4 -1.11 7.68 -12.98
C LEU A 4 -0.72 6.84 -11.76
N GLN A 5 0.14 5.84 -11.99
CA GLN A 5 0.85 5.17 -10.91
C GLN A 5 1.63 6.21 -10.11
N GLU A 6 1.55 6.09 -8.79
CA GLU A 6 2.27 6.86 -7.77
C GLU A 6 3.64 7.35 -8.25
N THR A 7 3.69 8.57 -8.76
CA THR A 7 4.93 9.33 -8.89
C THR A 7 4.63 10.74 -8.41
N ASN A 8 5.03 11.01 -7.17
CA ASN A 8 5.29 12.35 -6.65
C ASN A 8 4.15 13.37 -6.84
N PHE A 9 2.97 13.10 -6.26
CA PHE A 9 1.85 14.05 -6.35
C PHE A 9 2.05 15.33 -5.52
N GLN A 10 2.99 15.37 -4.56
CA GLN A 10 3.21 16.54 -3.70
C GLN A 10 4.63 17.09 -3.60
N SER A 11 5.69 16.40 -4.07
CA SER A 11 7.00 17.08 -4.19
C SER A 11 6.94 18.28 -5.15
N ASN A 12 5.90 18.32 -6.01
CA ASN A 12 5.56 19.43 -6.89
C ASN A 12 4.56 20.44 -6.30
N ILE A 13 4.02 20.23 -5.09
CA ILE A 13 3.15 21.23 -4.44
C ILE A 13 3.98 22.33 -3.78
N ASN A 14 5.18 22.01 -3.27
CA ASN A 14 6.01 22.98 -2.54
C ASN A 14 6.99 23.78 -3.41
N ASN A 15 7.13 23.46 -4.70
CA ASN A 15 7.88 24.29 -5.64
C ASN A 15 7.06 24.51 -6.93
N GLU A 16 6.47 25.69 -7.05
CA GLU A 16 5.97 26.30 -8.30
C GLU A 16 4.72 25.72 -8.99
N LEU A 17 3.63 25.44 -8.27
CA LEU A 17 2.32 25.28 -8.91
C LEU A 17 1.25 26.10 -8.17
N ASN A 18 0.89 27.26 -8.75
CA ASN A 18 -0.36 27.95 -8.44
C ASN A 18 -1.52 27.04 -8.88
N ILE A 19 -2.07 26.26 -7.95
CA ILE A 19 -3.23 25.40 -8.17
C ILE A 19 -4.47 26.24 -7.84
N GLY A 20 -5.15 26.76 -8.87
CA GLY A 20 -6.47 27.35 -8.73
C GLY A 20 -7.54 26.26 -8.67
N SER A 21 -8.25 26.18 -7.56
CA SER A 21 -9.48 25.39 -7.30
C SER A 21 -9.47 23.91 -7.76
N THR A 22 -9.10 23.01 -6.85
CA THR A 22 -9.27 21.56 -7.00
C THR A 22 -10.63 21.12 -6.45
N ILE A 23 -11.46 20.46 -7.27
CA ILE A 23 -12.64 19.72 -6.79
C ILE A 23 -12.21 18.26 -6.57
N LEU A 24 -12.37 17.79 -5.34
CA LEU A 24 -11.84 16.53 -4.84
C LEU A 24 -12.93 15.44 -4.92
N SER A 25 -12.64 14.33 -5.60
CA SER A 25 -13.43 13.10 -5.53
C SER A 25 -12.57 12.04 -4.88
N ILE A 26 -12.89 11.64 -3.65
CA ILE A 26 -12.11 10.68 -2.88
C ILE A 26 -12.60 9.25 -3.19
N ASN A 27 -11.77 8.45 -3.88
CA ASN A 27 -11.98 7.00 -3.96
C ASN A 27 -11.20 6.32 -2.83
N ALA A 28 -11.73 6.37 -1.61
CA ALA A 28 -11.11 5.69 -0.49
C ALA A 28 -11.19 4.18 -0.73
N SER A 29 -10.04 3.53 -0.85
CA SER A 29 -10.02 2.08 -0.86
C SER A 29 -8.82 1.60 -0.04
N ASN A 30 -9.09 0.65 0.86
CA ASN A 30 -8.24 0.29 2.01
C ASN A 30 -7.31 -0.88 1.65
N ASN A 31 -6.17 -1.04 2.32
CA ASN A 31 -5.23 -2.13 2.01
C ASN A 31 -5.22 -3.28 3.04
N ALA A 32 -4.74 -4.44 2.54
CA ALA A 32 -4.36 -5.72 3.17
C ALA A 32 -5.42 -6.86 3.20
N TRP A 33 -5.03 -8.06 2.74
CA TRP A 33 -5.92 -9.21 2.54
C TRP A 33 -5.29 -10.55 2.92
N LEU A 34 -6.15 -11.51 3.22
CA LEU A 34 -5.78 -12.76 3.85
C LEU A 34 -6.50 -13.92 3.17
N LYS A 35 -5.75 -14.84 2.55
CA LYS A 35 -6.29 -16.19 2.47
C LYS A 35 -6.23 -16.77 3.87
N GLY A 36 -7.30 -17.44 4.22
CA GLY A 36 -7.24 -18.42 5.25
C GLY A 36 -7.72 -19.71 4.66
N GLN A 37 -6.77 -20.58 4.33
CA GLN A 37 -7.01 -21.99 4.58
C GLN A 37 -6.98 -22.26 6.12
N LEU A 38 -7.32 -21.27 6.95
CA LEU A 38 -7.24 -21.31 8.40
C LEU A 38 -8.49 -21.96 9.03
N VAL A 39 -9.65 -21.86 8.36
CA VAL A 39 -10.90 -22.51 8.83
C VAL A 39 -10.77 -24.05 8.81
N GLY A 40 -9.84 -24.61 8.01
CA GLY A 40 -9.50 -26.03 8.02
C GLY A 40 -8.22 -26.41 8.78
N LEU A 41 -7.41 -25.43 9.20
CA LEU A 41 -6.09 -25.65 9.82
C LEU A 41 -6.00 -25.22 11.30
N GLY A 42 -7.08 -24.73 11.90
CA GLY A 42 -7.13 -24.42 13.34
C GLY A 42 -6.47 -23.09 13.76
N PHE A 43 -6.10 -22.24 12.80
CA PHE A 43 -5.52 -20.94 13.11
C PHE A 43 -6.63 -19.93 13.49
N GLY A 44 -6.46 -19.25 14.61
CA GLY A 44 -7.39 -18.20 15.06
C GLY A 44 -7.57 -17.11 14.01
N LYS A 45 -8.76 -16.46 14.01
CA LYS A 45 -9.10 -15.39 13.06
C LYS A 45 -7.98 -14.34 13.00
N PHE A 46 -7.60 -13.95 11.79
CA PHE A 46 -6.68 -12.83 11.60
C PHE A 46 -7.45 -11.52 11.89
N GLN A 47 -6.82 -10.57 12.55
CA GLN A 47 -7.45 -9.36 13.06
C GLN A 47 -6.60 -8.11 12.84
N ASP A 48 -5.27 -8.23 12.86
CA ASP A 48 -4.39 -7.06 12.86
C ASP A 48 -3.01 -7.33 12.24
N TRP A 49 -2.21 -6.28 12.02
CA TRP A 49 -0.87 -6.40 11.42
C TRP A 49 0.06 -7.36 12.15
N ALA A 50 -0.06 -7.46 13.49
CA ALA A 50 0.72 -8.38 14.31
C ALA A 50 0.59 -9.84 13.87
N ASP A 51 -0.54 -10.21 13.28
CA ASP A 51 -0.76 -11.57 12.82
C ASP A 51 0.12 -11.95 11.62
N LEU A 52 0.70 -10.98 10.88
CA LEU A 52 1.70 -11.26 9.85
C LEU A 52 3.00 -11.85 10.42
N TRP A 53 3.29 -11.64 11.70
CA TRP A 53 4.50 -12.15 12.36
C TRP A 53 4.32 -13.55 12.97
N ARG A 54 3.14 -14.17 12.82
CA ARG A 54 2.89 -15.54 13.28
C ARG A 54 3.89 -16.51 12.61
N PRO A 55 4.58 -17.38 13.36
CA PRO A 55 5.65 -18.23 12.83
C PRO A 55 5.17 -19.21 11.75
N GLU A 56 3.88 -19.55 11.74
CA GLU A 56 3.29 -20.49 10.78
C GLU A 56 3.09 -19.88 9.39
N LEU A 57 3.26 -18.56 9.25
CA LEU A 57 3.21 -17.84 7.98
C LEU A 57 4.55 -17.81 7.24
N ALA A 58 5.57 -18.55 7.71
CA ALA A 58 6.92 -18.50 7.15
C ALA A 58 6.92 -18.89 5.66
N GLY A 59 7.29 -17.96 4.78
CA GLY A 59 7.22 -18.13 3.33
C GLY A 59 5.80 -18.32 2.78
N ARG A 60 4.76 -17.92 3.52
CA ARG A 60 3.34 -18.04 3.16
C ARG A 60 2.65 -16.70 2.96
N ILE A 61 3.39 -15.60 2.84
CA ILE A 61 2.84 -14.28 2.54
C ILE A 61 3.31 -13.80 1.17
N SER A 62 2.43 -13.27 0.34
CA SER A 62 2.78 -12.41 -0.80
C SER A 62 2.43 -10.98 -0.44
N MET A 63 3.31 -10.02 -0.74
CA MET A 63 3.08 -8.62 -0.42
C MET A 63 3.37 -7.74 -1.63
N ILE A 64 2.70 -6.60 -1.72
CA ILE A 64 3.01 -5.59 -2.73
C ILE A 64 4.45 -5.08 -2.58
N ASP A 65 5.14 -4.87 -3.72
CA ASP A 65 6.48 -4.28 -3.73
C ASP A 65 6.38 -2.75 -3.75
N SER A 66 5.95 -2.18 -2.62
CA SER A 66 5.94 -0.74 -2.39
C SER A 66 6.65 -0.44 -1.06
N PRO A 67 7.77 0.32 -1.08
CA PRO A 67 8.46 0.68 0.16
C PRO A 67 7.55 1.34 1.18
N ARG A 68 6.58 2.13 0.70
CA ARG A 68 5.66 2.84 1.59
C ARG A 68 4.68 1.90 2.28
N GLU A 69 4.15 0.92 1.57
CA GLU A 69 3.25 -0.09 2.13
C GLU A 69 3.99 -1.07 3.04
N VAL A 70 5.17 -1.53 2.63
CA VAL A 70 5.96 -2.51 3.39
C VAL A 70 6.49 -1.92 4.69
N VAL A 71 7.13 -0.75 4.64
CA VAL A 71 7.60 -0.07 5.85
C VAL A 71 6.41 0.37 6.69
N GLY A 72 5.35 0.89 6.08
CA GLY A 72 4.15 1.30 6.77
C GLY A 72 3.44 0.18 7.54
N ALA A 73 3.38 -1.04 7.00
CA ALA A 73 2.85 -2.20 7.72
C ALA A 73 3.69 -2.53 8.98
N VAL A 74 5.01 -2.39 8.89
CA VAL A 74 5.90 -2.55 10.06
C VAL A 74 5.71 -1.43 11.07
N LEU A 75 5.56 -0.19 10.61
CA LEU A 75 5.28 0.96 11.48
C LEU A 75 3.96 0.75 12.23
N LYS A 76 2.90 0.37 11.54
CA LYS A 76 1.60 0.06 12.17
C LYS A 76 1.70 -1.09 13.16
N TYR A 77 2.42 -2.17 12.81
CA TYR A 77 2.71 -3.24 13.76
C TYR A 77 3.43 -2.73 15.02
N MET A 78 4.33 -1.76 14.88
CA MET A 78 5.04 -1.12 15.98
C MET A 78 4.24 0.01 16.66
N GLY A 79 2.98 0.23 16.28
CA GLY A 79 2.12 1.28 16.84
C GLY A 79 2.44 2.71 16.35
N ALA A 80 3.22 2.85 15.28
CA ALA A 80 3.57 4.11 14.64
C ALA A 80 2.67 4.40 13.41
N SER A 81 2.68 5.66 12.99
CA SER A 81 1.91 6.14 11.83
C SER A 81 2.52 5.63 10.51
N TYR A 82 1.70 5.46 9.48
CA TYR A 82 2.21 5.33 8.11
C TYR A 82 3.06 6.55 7.75
N ASN A 83 2.68 7.75 8.20
CA ASN A 83 3.24 9.07 7.85
C ASN A 83 4.45 9.46 8.72
N THR A 84 5.12 8.50 9.36
CA THR A 84 6.35 8.76 10.11
C THR A 84 7.44 9.32 9.20
N ASP A 85 7.75 10.61 9.38
CA ASP A 85 8.77 11.33 8.62
C ASP A 85 10.18 11.12 9.20
N ASN A 86 10.32 10.88 10.51
CA ASN A 86 11.61 10.59 11.13
C ASN A 86 11.53 9.36 12.03
N ILE A 87 11.96 8.21 11.50
CA ILE A 87 11.92 6.93 12.21
C ILE A 87 12.74 6.96 13.50
N GLU A 88 13.92 7.58 13.50
CA GLU A 88 14.81 7.57 14.67
C GLU A 88 14.20 8.29 15.88
N LEU A 89 13.39 9.33 15.65
CA LEU A 89 12.79 10.12 16.71
C LEU A 89 11.37 9.67 17.07
N GLN A 90 10.60 9.17 16.10
CA GLN A 90 9.17 8.93 16.25
C GLN A 90 8.83 7.45 16.52
N VAL A 91 9.79 6.53 16.34
CA VAL A 91 9.55 5.10 16.52
C VAL A 91 10.40 4.58 17.67
N ASN A 92 9.76 3.81 18.56
CA ASN A 92 10.45 3.18 19.68
C ASN A 92 11.54 2.22 19.18
N GLY A 93 12.79 2.46 19.61
CA GLY A 93 13.96 1.72 19.14
C GLY A 93 14.52 2.17 17.79
N GLY A 94 13.94 3.24 17.22
CA GLY A 94 14.42 3.92 16.04
C GLY A 94 14.53 3.02 14.81
N ARG A 95 15.46 3.37 13.93
CA ARG A 95 15.63 2.70 12.64
C ARG A 95 16.04 1.24 12.77
N ASN A 96 16.85 0.92 13.79
CA ASN A 96 17.31 -0.44 14.04
C ASN A 96 16.14 -1.38 14.39
N ALA A 97 15.18 -0.91 15.19
CA ALA A 97 13.99 -1.69 15.52
C ALA A 97 13.10 -1.92 14.29
N VAL A 98 12.91 -0.90 13.44
CA VAL A 98 12.19 -1.04 12.18
C VAL A 98 12.89 -2.04 11.25
N GLN A 99 14.20 -1.94 11.11
CA GLN A 99 14.99 -2.86 10.28
C GLN A 99 14.88 -4.32 10.77
N GLN A 100 14.93 -4.55 12.09
CA GLN A 100 14.77 -5.89 12.67
C GLN A 100 13.38 -6.47 12.39
N ASN A 101 12.32 -5.69 12.61
CA ASN A 101 10.96 -6.14 12.34
C ASN A 101 10.69 -6.37 10.86
N LEU A 102 11.26 -5.54 9.97
CA LEU A 102 11.28 -5.75 8.53
C LEU A 102 11.96 -7.07 8.14
N MET A 103 13.11 -7.39 8.74
CA MET A 103 13.79 -8.67 8.49
C MET A 103 12.96 -9.86 8.98
N LEU A 104 12.22 -9.72 10.08
CA LEU A 104 11.30 -10.76 10.55
C LEU A 104 10.13 -10.94 9.59
N LEU A 105 9.51 -9.84 9.16
CA LEU A 105 8.43 -9.87 8.16
C LEU A 105 8.90 -10.51 6.85
N ALA A 106 10.10 -10.17 6.40
CA ALA A 106 10.67 -10.72 5.17
C ALA A 106 10.84 -12.24 5.17
N LYS A 107 11.01 -12.87 6.34
CA LYS A 107 11.03 -14.35 6.46
C LYS A 107 9.64 -14.95 6.26
N GLN A 108 8.59 -14.18 6.54
CA GLN A 108 7.19 -14.57 6.32
C GLN A 108 6.80 -14.38 4.84
N VAL A 109 7.37 -13.36 4.19
CA VAL A 109 7.07 -13.01 2.80
C VAL A 109 7.85 -13.90 1.83
N ARG A 110 7.10 -14.64 1.00
CA ARG A 110 7.62 -15.42 -0.13
C ARG A 110 8.06 -14.54 -1.28
N CYS A 111 7.29 -13.49 -1.58
CA CYS A 111 7.58 -12.60 -2.69
C CYS A 111 6.98 -11.20 -2.47
N PHE A 112 7.75 -10.20 -2.90
CA PHE A 112 7.28 -8.84 -3.10
C PHE A 112 7.01 -8.67 -4.60
N ASP A 113 5.77 -8.36 -4.98
CA ASP A 113 5.35 -8.21 -6.38
C ASP A 113 4.15 -7.24 -6.45
N SER A 114 4.17 -6.27 -7.37
CA SER A 114 3.09 -5.27 -7.51
C SER A 114 2.09 -5.58 -8.63
N THR A 115 2.27 -6.67 -9.38
CA THR A 115 1.43 -7.07 -10.51
C THR A 115 0.74 -8.42 -10.28
N HIS A 116 1.43 -9.40 -9.68
CA HIS A 116 0.97 -10.80 -9.61
C HIS A 116 0.88 -11.36 -8.19
N TYR A 117 0.99 -10.53 -7.15
CA TYR A 117 0.94 -11.00 -5.75
C TYR A 117 -0.33 -11.82 -5.44
N ILE A 118 -1.48 -11.47 -6.02
CA ILE A 118 -2.74 -12.21 -5.85
C ILE A 118 -2.72 -13.59 -6.54
N LYS A 119 -1.92 -13.75 -7.60
CA LYS A 119 -1.83 -15.02 -8.34
C LYS A 119 -1.28 -16.13 -7.44
N ALA A 120 -0.27 -15.81 -6.62
CA ALA A 120 0.30 -16.75 -5.65
C ALA A 120 -0.75 -17.21 -4.62
N LEU A 121 -1.69 -16.33 -4.25
CA LEU A 121 -2.83 -16.66 -3.40
C LEU A 121 -3.77 -17.67 -4.08
N SER A 122 -4.08 -17.39 -5.35
CA SER A 122 -5.07 -18.12 -6.15
C SER A 122 -4.63 -19.55 -6.44
N VAL A 123 -3.35 -19.79 -6.69
CA VAL A 123 -2.81 -21.13 -6.97
C VAL A 123 -2.49 -21.94 -5.72
N GLY A 124 -2.45 -21.31 -4.55
CA GLY A 124 -2.26 -22.01 -3.28
C GLY A 124 -0.89 -21.82 -2.60
N ASP A 125 0.08 -21.21 -3.29
CA ASP A 125 1.49 -21.11 -2.86
C ASP A 125 1.67 -20.33 -1.56
N VAL A 126 0.92 -19.23 -1.43
CA VAL A 126 0.86 -18.42 -0.20
C VAL A 126 -0.50 -18.57 0.47
N TRP A 127 -0.55 -18.23 1.75
CA TRP A 127 -1.77 -18.14 2.53
C TRP A 127 -2.18 -16.70 2.76
N VAL A 128 -1.33 -15.69 2.64
CA VAL A 128 -1.74 -14.30 2.87
C VAL A 128 -1.31 -13.44 1.70
N ALA A 129 -2.13 -12.46 1.31
CA ALA A 129 -1.81 -11.52 0.24
C ALA A 129 -2.05 -10.07 0.68
N VAL A 130 -0.99 -9.36 1.03
CA VAL A 130 -1.11 -7.94 1.42
C VAL A 130 -1.00 -7.06 0.17
N GLY A 131 -2.05 -6.30 -0.12
CA GLY A 131 -2.06 -5.35 -1.24
C GLY A 131 -3.34 -4.51 -1.33
N TRP A 132 -3.54 -3.88 -2.47
CA TRP A 132 -4.58 -2.87 -2.69
C TRP A 132 -5.99 -3.47 -2.76
N SER A 133 -6.96 -2.82 -2.13
CA SER A 133 -8.37 -3.24 -2.22
C SER A 133 -8.91 -3.24 -3.64
N SER A 134 -8.45 -2.34 -4.51
CA SER A 134 -8.83 -2.30 -5.93
C SER A 134 -8.55 -3.62 -6.64
N ASP A 135 -7.47 -4.31 -6.28
CA ASP A 135 -7.09 -5.57 -6.88
C ASP A 135 -7.73 -6.75 -6.13
N VAL A 136 -7.74 -6.71 -4.79
CA VAL A 136 -8.13 -7.89 -4.03
C VAL A 136 -9.64 -8.01 -3.82
N LEU A 137 -10.42 -6.92 -3.70
CA LEU A 137 -11.89 -7.02 -3.62
C LEU A 137 -12.48 -7.80 -4.81
N PRO A 138 -12.15 -7.45 -6.07
CA PRO A 138 -12.68 -8.18 -7.23
C PRO A 138 -12.14 -9.61 -7.33
N ALA A 139 -10.89 -9.84 -6.95
CA ALA A 139 -10.30 -11.18 -6.96
C ALA A 139 -10.97 -12.09 -5.93
N ALA A 140 -11.17 -11.59 -4.70
CA ALA A 140 -11.72 -12.36 -3.60
C ALA A 140 -13.18 -12.78 -3.87
N LYS A 141 -13.98 -11.93 -4.54
CA LYS A 141 -15.34 -12.27 -4.98
C LYS A 141 -15.42 -13.46 -5.93
N ARG A 142 -14.33 -13.76 -6.65
CA ARG A 142 -14.24 -14.88 -7.59
C ARG A 142 -13.64 -16.13 -6.97
N MET A 143 -13.13 -16.04 -5.74
CA MET A 143 -12.50 -17.12 -5.02
C MET A 143 -13.46 -17.67 -3.96
N SER A 144 -13.51 -18.99 -3.82
CA SER A 144 -14.13 -19.62 -2.66
C SER A 144 -13.17 -19.63 -1.46
N ASN A 145 -13.70 -19.50 -0.25
CA ASN A 145 -12.93 -19.66 1.00
C ASN A 145 -11.82 -18.61 1.22
N VAL A 146 -12.09 -17.37 0.85
CA VAL A 146 -11.21 -16.22 1.16
C VAL A 146 -11.93 -15.23 2.06
N ALA A 147 -11.15 -14.56 2.90
CA ALA A 147 -11.63 -13.51 3.77
C ALA A 147 -10.86 -12.21 3.52
N VAL A 148 -11.46 -11.12 3.94
CA VAL A 148 -11.03 -9.77 3.66
C VAL A 148 -11.02 -9.02 4.97
N ILE A 149 -9.88 -8.55 5.41
CA ILE A 149 -9.80 -7.90 6.71
C ILE A 149 -8.94 -6.65 6.57
N VAL A 150 -9.54 -5.51 6.88
CA VAL A 150 -8.76 -4.31 7.21
C VAL A 150 -8.25 -4.47 8.65
N PRO A 151 -6.93 -4.37 8.90
CA PRO A 151 -6.35 -4.48 10.24
C PRO A 151 -6.96 -3.50 11.24
N LYS A 152 -7.20 -3.94 12.48
CA LYS A 152 -7.83 -3.10 13.53
C LYS A 152 -7.02 -1.84 13.88
N SER A 153 -5.69 -1.92 13.83
CA SER A 153 -4.82 -0.76 14.03
C SER A 153 -4.76 0.22 12.84
N GLY A 154 -5.58 -0.03 11.81
CA GLY A 154 -5.75 0.81 10.65
C GLY A 154 -4.77 0.49 9.51
N ALA A 155 -5.14 0.90 8.31
CA ALA A 155 -4.38 0.71 7.08
C ALA A 155 -4.14 2.05 6.37
N SER A 156 -3.37 2.02 5.29
CA SER A 156 -3.27 3.16 4.39
C SER A 156 -4.60 3.38 3.65
N LEU A 157 -4.99 4.64 3.55
CA LEU A 157 -6.04 5.14 2.68
C LEU A 157 -5.39 5.80 1.47
N TRP A 158 -5.97 5.56 0.31
CA TRP A 158 -5.61 6.23 -0.92
C TRP A 158 -6.87 6.70 -1.63
N ALA A 159 -6.69 7.65 -2.56
CA ALA A 159 -7.77 8.22 -3.33
C ALA A 159 -7.30 8.55 -4.74
N ASP A 160 -8.04 8.04 -5.73
CA ASP A 160 -7.90 8.49 -7.11
C ASP A 160 -8.64 9.81 -7.31
N LEU A 161 -7.90 10.83 -7.74
CA LEU A 161 -8.40 12.19 -7.90
C LEU A 161 -8.37 12.60 -9.38
N TRP A 162 -9.36 13.39 -9.81
CA TRP A 162 -9.27 14.15 -11.05
C TRP A 162 -8.59 15.49 -10.80
N ALA A 163 -7.61 15.82 -11.62
CA ALA A 163 -6.93 17.11 -11.60
C ALA A 163 -7.00 17.76 -12.98
N ILE A 164 -7.23 19.07 -13.00
CA ILE A 164 -7.07 19.88 -14.19
C ILE A 164 -5.65 20.46 -14.15
N PRO A 165 -4.71 19.98 -14.98
CA PRO A 165 -3.35 20.48 -14.96
C PRO A 165 -3.33 21.96 -15.38
N SER A 166 -2.64 22.80 -14.61
CA SER A 166 -2.46 24.19 -14.99
C SER A 166 -1.52 24.26 -16.20
N THR A 167 -1.93 24.97 -17.25
CA THR A 167 -1.14 25.13 -18.47
C THR A 167 -0.05 26.22 -18.30
N SER A 168 0.67 26.23 -17.19
CA SER A 168 1.61 27.31 -16.85
C SER A 168 3.05 27.10 -17.34
N LYS A 169 3.38 25.97 -17.99
CA LYS A 169 4.72 25.74 -18.57
C LYS A 169 4.75 25.17 -20.00
N LEU A 170 3.61 25.10 -20.71
CA LEU A 170 3.65 24.86 -22.15
C LEU A 170 3.86 26.21 -22.85
N GLU A 171 5.12 26.66 -22.83
CA GLU A 171 5.71 27.74 -23.62
C GLU A 171 4.73 28.43 -24.59
N ARG A 172 4.56 29.73 -24.40
CA ARG A 172 3.93 30.74 -25.27
C ARG A 172 4.47 30.76 -26.72
N SER A 173 5.22 29.75 -27.15
CA SER A 173 6.04 29.71 -28.36
C SER A 173 5.49 28.85 -29.51
N ARG A 174 4.36 28.13 -29.35
CA ARG A 174 3.74 27.41 -30.49
C ARG A 174 2.25 27.72 -30.67
N GLN A 175 1.95 28.90 -31.21
CA GLN A 175 0.76 29.08 -32.04
C GLN A 175 0.91 28.16 -33.27
N ILE A 176 0.35 26.96 -33.21
CA ILE A 176 0.09 26.16 -34.40
C ILE A 176 -1.42 26.31 -34.67
N GLY A 177 -1.77 27.18 -35.62
CA GLY A 177 -3.11 27.22 -36.23
C GLY A 177 -4.27 27.72 -35.36
N GLY A 178 -4.08 28.74 -34.52
CA GLY A 178 -5.20 29.50 -33.93
C GLY A 178 -6.05 28.80 -32.87
N ARG A 179 -5.62 27.65 -32.33
CA ARG A 179 -6.34 26.94 -31.25
C ARG A 179 -5.95 27.45 -29.86
N VAL A 180 -6.95 27.71 -29.01
CA VAL A 180 -6.76 28.00 -27.58
C VAL A 180 -6.17 26.77 -26.91
N ARG A 181 -5.02 26.93 -26.24
CA ARG A 181 -4.48 25.90 -25.33
C ARG A 181 -5.12 26.07 -23.96
N GLY A 182 -5.77 25.02 -23.47
CA GLY A 182 -6.45 25.00 -22.18
C GLY A 182 -7.22 23.70 -21.98
N PRO A 183 -7.72 23.44 -20.77
CA PRO A 183 -8.63 22.33 -20.52
C PRO A 183 -9.89 22.46 -21.39
N SER A 184 -10.49 21.31 -21.73
CA SER A 184 -11.70 21.27 -22.54
C SER A 184 -12.81 22.14 -21.92
N PRO A 185 -13.57 22.94 -22.70
CA PRO A 185 -14.67 23.75 -22.19
C PRO A 185 -15.75 22.93 -21.46
N VAL A 186 -15.84 21.62 -21.72
CA VAL A 186 -16.81 20.71 -21.09
C VAL A 186 -16.24 19.96 -19.88
N ILE A 187 -15.01 20.26 -19.44
CA ILE A 187 -14.37 19.51 -18.33
C ILE A 187 -15.17 19.60 -17.03
N HIS A 188 -15.71 20.79 -16.72
CA HIS A 188 -16.55 20.98 -15.53
C HIS A 188 -17.86 20.19 -15.64
N GLN A 189 -18.51 20.21 -16.81
CA GLN A 189 -19.72 19.42 -17.05
C GLN A 189 -19.48 17.92 -16.89
N TRP A 190 -18.29 17.45 -17.31
CA TRP A 190 -17.91 16.05 -17.14
C TRP A 190 -17.66 15.69 -15.66
N ILE A 191 -17.00 16.56 -14.89
CA ILE A 191 -16.82 16.37 -13.45
C ILE A 191 -18.18 16.34 -12.74
N GLU A 192 -19.05 17.32 -13.00
CA GLU A 192 -20.41 17.37 -12.43
C GLU A 192 -21.22 16.12 -12.77
N PHE A 193 -21.16 15.66 -14.02
CA PHE A 193 -21.81 14.42 -14.45
C PHE A 193 -21.33 13.21 -13.64
N CYS A 194 -20.03 13.13 -13.36
CA CYS A 194 -19.44 12.05 -12.59
C CYS A 194 -19.78 12.11 -11.09
N LEU A 195 -20.03 13.30 -10.53
CA LEU A 195 -20.39 13.51 -9.13
C LEU A 195 -21.88 13.29 -8.82
N GLN A 196 -22.71 13.05 -9.84
CA GLN A 196 -24.12 12.75 -9.64
C GLN A 196 -24.31 11.51 -8.74
N ALA A 197 -25.27 11.55 -7.81
CA ALA A 197 -25.56 10.44 -6.88
C ALA A 197 -25.82 9.10 -7.61
N ALA A 198 -26.40 9.14 -8.82
CA ALA A 198 -26.60 7.96 -9.65
C ALA A 198 -25.29 7.25 -10.07
N ARG A 199 -24.14 7.94 -9.99
CA ARG A 199 -22.81 7.37 -10.25
C ARG A 199 -22.21 6.68 -9.02
N ALA A 200 -22.82 6.82 -7.85
CA ALA A 200 -22.46 6.04 -6.66
C ALA A 200 -22.98 4.60 -6.72
N PHE A 201 -24.04 4.31 -7.50
CA PHE A 201 -24.67 2.99 -7.55
C PHE A 201 -23.71 1.82 -7.84
N PRO A 202 -22.77 1.90 -8.80
CA PRO A 202 -21.80 0.82 -9.03
C PRO A 202 -20.92 0.52 -7.81
N PHE A 203 -20.66 1.50 -6.95
CA PHE A 203 -19.91 1.29 -5.69
C PHE A 203 -20.79 0.66 -4.62
N THR A 204 -22.03 1.14 -4.46
CA THR A 204 -23.00 0.57 -3.51
C THR A 204 -23.37 -0.87 -3.86
N GLU A 205 -23.47 -1.19 -5.14
CA GLU A 205 -23.65 -2.57 -5.63
C GLU A 205 -22.37 -3.40 -5.60
N GLU A 206 -21.25 -2.76 -5.24
CA GLU A 206 -19.91 -3.31 -5.21
C GLU A 206 -19.46 -3.94 -6.55
N VAL A 207 -19.97 -3.41 -7.65
CA VAL A 207 -19.51 -3.74 -9.01
C VAL A 207 -18.12 -3.15 -9.25
N ILE A 208 -17.90 -1.94 -8.73
CA ILE A 208 -16.61 -1.26 -8.70
C ILE A 208 -16.05 -1.34 -7.27
N PRO A 209 -14.78 -1.75 -7.08
CA PRO A 209 -14.16 -1.75 -5.77
C PRO A 209 -13.91 -0.32 -5.26
N GLY A 210 -13.96 -0.15 -3.94
CA GLY A 210 -13.79 1.16 -3.28
C GLY A 210 -15.13 1.81 -2.94
N ALA A 211 -15.08 3.10 -2.60
CA ALA A 211 -16.26 3.87 -2.22
C ALA A 211 -16.33 5.17 -3.00
N SER A 212 -17.56 5.65 -3.21
CA SER A 212 -17.79 6.99 -3.76
C SER A 212 -17.45 8.08 -2.74
N PRO A 213 -17.16 9.32 -3.16
CA PRO A 213 -16.87 10.42 -2.24
C PRO A 213 -18.01 10.65 -1.25
N SER A 214 -19.27 10.52 -1.70
CA SER A 214 -20.46 10.68 -0.87
C SER A 214 -20.56 9.65 0.26
N ALA A 215 -19.91 8.48 0.12
CA ALA A 215 -19.90 7.47 1.17
C ALA A 215 -19.09 7.90 2.41
N ILE A 216 -18.13 8.83 2.24
CA ILE A 216 -17.34 9.37 3.34
C ILE A 216 -18.19 10.30 4.21
N GLU A 217 -18.99 11.17 3.58
CA GLU A 217 -19.93 12.05 4.28
C GLU A 217 -21.09 11.27 4.91
N CYS A 218 -21.55 10.21 4.22
CA CYS A 218 -22.70 9.41 4.64
C CYS A 218 -22.34 8.25 5.58
N ALA A 219 -21.08 8.11 6.01
CA ALA A 219 -20.65 7.11 7.01
C ALA A 219 -21.37 7.24 8.37
N SER A 220 -22.18 8.30 8.55
CA SER A 220 -23.06 8.55 9.69
C SER A 220 -24.49 8.01 9.52
N VAL A 221 -24.91 7.55 8.34
CA VAL A 221 -26.28 7.10 8.06
C VAL A 221 -26.26 5.61 7.70
N GLU A 222 -26.92 4.79 8.52
CA GLU A 222 -27.03 3.34 8.31
C GLU A 222 -27.46 3.01 6.87
N ALA A 223 -26.59 2.30 6.13
CA ALA A 223 -26.89 1.86 4.78
C ALA A 223 -28.09 0.88 4.78
N PRO A 224 -29.05 1.01 3.84
CA PRO A 224 -30.19 0.11 3.74
C PRO A 224 -29.77 -1.35 3.55
N ARG A 225 -30.18 -2.22 4.49
CA ARG A 225 -29.80 -3.65 4.61
C ARG A 225 -30.36 -4.58 3.52
N GLU A 226 -31.00 -4.06 2.47
CA GLU A 226 -31.86 -4.82 1.55
C GLU A 226 -31.14 -5.43 0.32
N LEU A 227 -29.88 -5.07 0.02
CA LEU A 227 -29.22 -5.40 -1.27
C LEU A 227 -28.44 -6.73 -1.32
N THR A 228 -28.55 -7.60 -0.31
CA THR A 228 -27.72 -8.83 -0.21
C THR A 228 -28.40 -10.14 -0.63
N LYS A 229 -29.59 -10.09 -1.25
CA LYS A 229 -30.25 -11.32 -1.74
C LYS A 229 -29.51 -11.88 -2.97
N GLY A 230 -28.67 -12.91 -2.77
CA GLY A 230 -28.16 -13.79 -3.82
C GLY A 230 -26.68 -13.61 -4.21
N LYS A 231 -25.93 -12.68 -3.60
CA LYS A 231 -24.48 -12.52 -3.86
C LYS A 231 -23.68 -13.55 -3.03
N PRO A 232 -22.59 -14.16 -3.57
CA PRO A 232 -21.70 -14.99 -2.77
C PRO A 232 -21.16 -14.16 -1.61
N LYS A 233 -21.41 -14.63 -0.38
CA LYS A 233 -21.09 -13.89 0.85
C LYS A 233 -19.58 -13.93 1.09
N LEU A 234 -18.87 -12.91 0.60
CA LEU A 234 -17.46 -12.69 0.93
C LEU A 234 -17.36 -12.40 2.43
N GLU A 235 -16.51 -13.14 3.15
CA GLU A 235 -16.28 -12.87 4.57
C GLU A 235 -15.41 -11.62 4.69
N THR A 236 -15.98 -10.52 5.20
CA THR A 236 -15.28 -9.25 5.33
C THR A 236 -15.72 -8.45 6.56
N ASN A 237 -14.82 -7.63 7.10
CA ASN A 237 -15.17 -6.60 8.09
C ASN A 237 -15.55 -5.25 7.45
N LEU A 238 -15.57 -5.14 6.12
CA LEU A 238 -15.97 -3.93 5.41
C LEU A 238 -17.49 -3.73 5.43
N ILE A 239 -17.90 -2.47 5.47
CA ILE A 239 -19.29 -2.02 5.33
C ILE A 239 -19.35 -1.20 4.03
N ALA A 240 -20.05 -1.71 3.01
CA ALA A 240 -20.16 -1.08 1.68
C ALA A 240 -18.78 -0.71 1.08
N GLY A 241 -17.79 -1.59 1.19
CA GLY A 241 -16.43 -1.38 0.67
C GLY A 241 -15.49 -0.54 1.56
N MET A 242 -15.98 0.00 2.68
CA MET A 242 -15.24 0.86 3.61
C MET A 242 -14.97 0.16 4.95
N PRO A 243 -13.90 0.54 5.69
CA PRO A 243 -13.69 0.03 7.03
C PRO A 243 -14.80 0.56 7.95
N PRO A 244 -15.17 -0.19 8.99
CA PRO A 244 -16.10 0.31 9.99
C PRO A 244 -15.49 1.54 10.71
N PRO A 245 -16.30 2.47 11.24
CA PRO A 245 -15.83 3.74 11.78
C PRO A 245 -14.70 3.61 12.81
N GLU A 246 -14.72 2.56 13.62
CA GLU A 246 -13.70 2.31 14.64
C GLU A 246 -12.33 2.00 14.03
N ILE A 247 -12.30 1.29 12.90
CA ILE A 247 -11.05 0.99 12.16
C ILE A 247 -10.66 2.18 11.29
N LEU A 248 -11.64 2.83 10.66
CA LEU A 248 -11.41 3.99 9.80
C LEU A 248 -10.72 5.13 10.55
N ALA A 249 -11.03 5.33 11.84
CA ALA A 249 -10.37 6.32 12.71
C ALA A 249 -8.85 6.05 12.92
N HIS A 250 -8.40 4.82 12.68
CA HIS A 250 -6.99 4.43 12.75
C HIS A 250 -6.33 4.35 11.37
N CYS A 251 -7.11 4.38 10.28
CA CYS A 251 -6.59 4.43 8.92
C CYS A 251 -6.07 5.84 8.59
N GLU A 252 -5.09 5.91 7.70
CA GLU A 252 -4.37 7.15 7.41
C GLU A 252 -4.22 7.36 5.91
N PHE A 253 -4.55 8.54 5.41
CA PHE A 253 -4.15 8.91 4.05
C PHE A 253 -2.62 9.01 3.99
N LEU A 254 -2.04 8.48 2.91
CA LEU A 254 -0.61 8.58 2.69
C LEU A 254 -0.24 10.03 2.35
N GLU A 255 0.33 10.71 3.34
CA GLU A 255 0.89 12.04 3.18
C GLU A 255 2.25 11.96 2.48
N PRO A 256 2.68 13.05 1.83
CA PRO A 256 3.99 13.12 1.21
C PRO A 256 5.05 13.15 2.28
N LEU A 257 5.99 12.22 2.17
CA LEU A 257 7.17 12.19 3.03
C LEU A 257 8.30 13.00 2.40
N SER A 258 9.26 13.43 3.22
CA SER A 258 10.46 14.07 2.71
C SER A 258 11.27 13.12 1.81
N ASP A 259 12.02 13.66 0.86
CA ASP A 259 12.91 12.86 0.00
C ASP A 259 13.93 12.05 0.81
N ALA A 260 14.38 12.61 1.94
CA ALA A 260 15.28 11.94 2.87
C ALA A 260 14.62 10.68 3.47
N THR A 261 13.36 10.79 3.90
CA THR A 261 12.58 9.68 4.46
C THR A 261 12.29 8.61 3.43
N LEU A 262 11.91 9.01 2.21
CA LEU A 262 11.70 8.06 1.10
C LEU A 262 13.00 7.32 0.74
N SER A 263 14.13 8.02 0.74
CA SER A 263 15.45 7.41 0.55
C SER A 263 15.77 6.41 1.66
N ASP A 264 15.48 6.75 2.92
CA ASP A 264 15.69 5.85 4.05
C ASP A 264 14.82 4.58 3.96
N TYR A 265 13.53 4.73 3.61
CA TYR A 265 12.61 3.61 3.41
C TYR A 265 13.13 2.67 2.30
N ARG A 266 13.58 3.22 1.17
CA ARG A 266 14.21 2.42 0.11
C ARG A 266 15.47 1.72 0.59
N GLY A 267 16.29 2.38 1.41
CA GLY A 267 17.48 1.80 2.03
C GLY A 267 17.16 0.62 2.95
N LEU A 268 16.11 0.73 3.78
CA LEU A 268 15.62 -0.34 4.62
C LEU A 268 15.17 -1.55 3.79
N ILE A 269 14.37 -1.33 2.75
CA ILE A 269 13.89 -2.40 1.85
C ILE A 269 15.04 -3.08 1.09
N ALA A 270 15.98 -2.30 0.55
CA ALA A 270 17.15 -2.84 -0.14
C ALA A 270 18.04 -3.69 0.79
N GLY A 271 18.06 -3.38 2.10
CA GLY A 271 18.76 -4.15 3.12
C GLY A 271 18.20 -5.55 3.33
N ILE A 272 16.90 -5.75 3.09
CA ILE A 272 16.21 -7.05 3.21
C ILE A 272 16.49 -7.93 1.98
N GLN A 273 16.53 -7.34 0.78
CA GLN A 273 16.68 -8.07 -0.48
C GLN A 273 18.10 -8.60 -0.69
N LYS A 274 19.11 -8.06 0.00
CA LYS A 274 20.46 -8.60 -0.04
C LYS A 274 20.51 -9.87 0.80
N PRO A 275 20.69 -11.07 0.21
CA PRO A 275 20.98 -12.25 1.01
C PRO A 275 22.23 -11.96 1.85
N SER A 276 22.24 -12.46 3.07
CA SER A 276 23.29 -12.28 4.08
C SER A 276 24.62 -12.91 3.66
N HIS A 277 25.22 -12.43 2.57
CA HIS A 277 26.61 -12.67 2.23
C HIS A 277 27.57 -11.92 3.17
N GLY A 278 27.09 -10.98 3.98
CA GLY A 278 27.93 -10.17 4.88
C GLY A 278 28.70 -10.98 5.91
N LEU A 279 28.09 -12.02 6.51
CA LEU A 279 28.76 -12.86 7.49
C LEU A 279 29.83 -13.76 6.85
N ILE A 280 29.52 -14.37 5.71
CA ILE A 280 30.44 -15.24 4.98
C ILE A 280 31.61 -14.42 4.39
N HIS A 281 31.34 -13.22 3.88
CA HIS A 281 32.37 -12.35 3.29
C HIS A 281 33.24 -11.67 4.35
N GLY A 282 32.71 -11.43 5.56
CA GLY A 282 33.48 -10.98 6.73
C GLY A 282 34.41 -12.06 7.26
N LEU A 283 33.90 -13.29 7.43
CA LEU A 283 34.70 -14.47 7.78
C LEU A 283 35.75 -14.78 6.71
N HIS A 284 35.40 -14.69 5.43
CA HIS A 284 36.35 -14.94 4.35
C HIS A 284 37.49 -13.91 4.33
N ARG A 285 37.19 -12.62 4.53
CA ARG A 285 38.23 -11.56 4.64
C ARG A 285 39.13 -11.76 5.84
N TYR A 286 38.57 -12.13 6.99
CA TYR A 286 39.35 -12.40 8.20
C TYR A 286 40.27 -13.61 8.04
N ILE A 287 39.76 -14.70 7.43
CA ILE A 287 40.55 -15.91 7.14
C ILE A 287 41.65 -15.62 6.10
N LEU A 288 41.36 -14.80 5.09
CA LEU A 288 42.36 -14.38 4.10
C LEU A 288 43.44 -13.49 4.72
N SER A 289 43.06 -12.53 5.57
CA SER A 289 43.99 -11.69 6.34
C SER A 289 44.89 -12.51 7.26
N LEU A 290 44.34 -13.54 7.92
CA LEU A 290 45.13 -14.46 8.74
C LEU A 290 46.12 -15.26 7.88
N LYS A 291 45.70 -15.78 6.72
CA LYS A 291 46.60 -16.48 5.80
C LYS A 291 47.75 -15.61 5.31
N GLU A 292 47.47 -14.36 4.93
CA GLU A 292 48.50 -13.41 4.49
C GLU A 292 49.49 -13.07 5.61
N PHE A 293 49.01 -12.92 6.85
CA PHE A 293 49.85 -12.70 8.03
C PHE A 293 50.78 -13.90 8.33
N PHE A 294 50.27 -15.13 8.22
CA PHE A 294 51.08 -16.33 8.39
C PHE A 294 52.07 -16.56 7.23
N GLN A 295 51.70 -16.23 5.99
CA GLN A 295 52.62 -16.30 4.84
C GLN A 295 53.78 -15.28 4.96
N GLN A 296 53.51 -14.04 5.37
CA GLN A 296 54.57 -13.04 5.58
C GLN A 296 55.51 -13.39 6.74
N SER A 297 55.02 -14.13 7.74
CA SER A 297 55.84 -14.59 8.87
C SER A 297 56.77 -15.76 8.49
N TYR A 298 56.42 -16.55 7.48
CA TYR A 298 57.22 -17.69 7.00
C TYR A 298 58.34 -17.29 6.02
N LEU A 299 58.17 -16.17 5.30
CA LEU A 299 59.16 -15.63 4.36
C LEU A 299 60.26 -14.76 5.01
N LYS A 300 60.21 -14.56 6.34
CA LYS A 300 61.18 -13.78 7.13
C LYS A 300 62.09 -14.62 8.05
N ARG A 301 62.13 -15.94 7.86
CA ARG A 301 63.13 -16.85 8.43
C ARG A 301 63.94 -17.48 7.32
#